data_AF-X1HVM8-F1
#
_entry.id   AF-X1HVM8-F1
#
_cell.length_a   1.000
_cell.length_b   1.000
_cell.length_c   1.000
_cell.angle_alpha   90.00
_cell.angle_beta   90.00
_cell.angle_gamma   90.00
#
_symmetry.space_group_name_H-M   'P 1'
#
loop_
_entity.id
_entity.type
_entity.pdbx_description
1 polymer ?
#
loop_
_entity_poly.entity_id
_entity_poly.type
_entity_poly.pdbx_seq_one_letter_code
_entity_poly.pdbx_strand_id
1 'polypeptide(L)'
;MEEDESPQEAVLREIEEEIGIKGELAGLIGVYRTKSELYGSIIIIGYKIMVQSQSYCPGKEVSEVKSFLKSDLPPLAFSSHKEIMTDSFRTYRNPLPTVDTIVEKDKGIVLINRKNPPFGWALPGGFVNYGESL
;
A
#
# COMPACT_ATOMS: atom_id res chain seq x y z
N MET A 1 2.67 11.39 -2.66
CA MET A 1 1.22 11.49 -2.80
C MET A 1 0.88 12.95 -2.73
N GLU A 2 0.41 13.50 -3.83
CA GLU A 2 -0.19 14.84 -3.91
C GLU A 2 -1.47 14.89 -3.06
N GLU A 3 -1.91 16.10 -2.68
CA GLU A 3 -2.99 16.27 -1.68
C GLU A 3 -4.33 15.64 -2.10
N ASP A 4 -4.61 15.59 -3.41
CA ASP A 4 -5.90 15.17 -3.97
C ASP A 4 -5.85 13.80 -4.68
N GLU A 5 -4.73 13.08 -4.63
CA GLU A 5 -4.57 11.78 -5.29
C GLU A 5 -4.65 10.62 -4.28
N SER A 6 -5.24 9.51 -4.70
CA SER A 6 -5.17 8.27 -3.94
C SER A 6 -3.79 7.62 -4.04
N PRO A 7 -3.43 6.68 -3.14
CA PRO A 7 -2.18 5.93 -3.28
C PRO A 7 -2.06 5.15 -4.60
N GLN A 8 -3.18 4.74 -5.18
CA GLN A 8 -3.24 4.01 -6.44
C GLN A 8 -2.99 4.94 -7.63
N GLU A 9 -3.58 6.14 -7.59
CA GLU A 9 -3.36 7.18 -8.60
C GLU A 9 -1.91 7.64 -8.56
N ALA A 10 -1.36 7.86 -7.35
CA ALA A 10 0.03 8.19 -7.13
C ALA A 10 0.97 7.17 -7.79
N VAL A 11 0.83 5.87 -7.50
CA VAL A 11 1.75 4.86 -8.07
C VAL A 11 1.62 4.76 -9.60
N LEU A 12 0.43 4.96 -10.17
CA LEU A 12 0.25 4.96 -11.62
C LEU A 12 0.89 6.19 -12.28
N ARG A 13 0.76 7.36 -11.66
CA ARG A 13 1.41 8.61 -12.12
C ARG A 13 2.93 8.50 -12.06
N GLU A 14 3.48 8.05 -10.93
CA GLU A 14 4.93 7.87 -10.76
C GLU A 14 5.52 6.90 -11.80
N ILE A 15 4.82 5.81 -12.15
CA ILE A 15 5.25 4.90 -13.22
C ILE A 15 5.26 5.61 -14.59
N GLU A 16 4.26 6.42 -14.89
CA GLU A 16 4.23 7.19 -16.13
C GLU A 16 5.35 8.25 -16.17
N GLU A 17 5.66 8.90 -15.04
CA GLU A 17 6.73 9.91 -14.93
C GLU A 17 8.14 9.31 -14.97
N GLU A 18 8.39 8.23 -14.24
CA GLU A 18 9.72 7.63 -14.10
C GLU A 18 10.11 6.77 -15.30
N ILE A 19 9.17 6.01 -15.88
CA ILE A 19 9.49 5.03 -16.93
C ILE A 19 8.67 5.19 -18.21
N GLY A 20 7.72 6.14 -18.27
CA GLY A 20 6.99 6.50 -19.48
C GLY A 20 5.95 5.47 -19.92
N ILE A 21 5.48 4.60 -19.01
CA ILE A 21 4.57 3.50 -19.33
C ILE A 21 3.28 3.64 -18.52
N LYS A 22 2.14 3.33 -19.15
CA LYS A 22 0.87 3.19 -18.45
C LYS A 22 0.72 1.78 -17.91
N GLY A 23 0.39 1.67 -16.63
CA GLY A 23 0.17 0.42 -15.93
C GLY A 23 -1.29 0.20 -15.53
N GLU A 24 -1.62 -1.05 -15.22
CA GLU A 24 -2.89 -1.46 -14.65
C GLU A 24 -2.67 -2.03 -13.25
N LEU A 25 -3.46 -1.56 -12.28
CA LEU A 25 -3.39 -2.03 -10.90
C LEU A 25 -3.86 -3.48 -10.80
N ALA A 26 -2.95 -4.38 -10.40
CA ALA A 26 -3.29 -5.78 -10.13
C ALA A 26 -3.62 -6.05 -8.66
N GLY A 27 -3.16 -5.21 -7.73
CA GLY A 27 -3.57 -5.26 -6.33
C GLY A 27 -2.52 -4.74 -5.35
N LEU A 28 -2.89 -4.64 -4.08
CA LEU A 28 -1.97 -4.33 -2.98
C LEU A 28 -1.03 -5.53 -2.73
N ILE A 29 0.24 -5.26 -2.45
CA ILE A 29 1.24 -6.22 -1.96
C ILE A 29 1.27 -6.18 -0.43
N GLY A 30 1.32 -4.98 0.15
CA GLY A 30 1.37 -4.78 1.59
C GLY A 30 1.58 -3.33 2.00
N VAL A 31 1.50 -3.08 3.31
CA VAL A 31 1.80 -1.79 3.93
C VAL A 31 2.97 -1.97 4.88
N TYR A 32 4.00 -1.16 4.68
CA TYR A 32 5.29 -1.26 5.35
C TYR A 32 5.55 0.01 6.14
N ARG A 33 6.37 -0.11 7.17
CA ARG A 33 6.82 1.02 7.98
C ARG A 33 8.33 1.10 7.90
N THR A 34 8.83 2.28 7.57
CA THR A 34 10.26 2.59 7.72
C THR A 34 10.46 3.82 8.59
N LYS A 35 11.68 4.01 9.07
CA LYS A 35 12.08 5.22 9.80
C LYS A 35 13.06 6.02 8.93
N SER A 36 12.74 7.28 8.72
CA SER A 36 13.62 8.30 8.17
C SER A 36 14.08 9.22 9.29
N GLU A 37 15.32 9.67 9.21
CA GLU A 37 15.86 10.66 10.15
C GLU A 37 15.19 12.03 10.00
N LEU A 38 14.74 12.37 8.78
CA LEU A 38 14.13 13.67 8.45
C LEU A 38 12.63 13.71 8.74
N TYR A 39 11.93 12.62 8.40
CA TYR A 39 10.46 12.58 8.41
C TYR A 39 9.89 11.62 9.45
N GLY A 40 10.74 11.02 10.29
CA GLY A 40 10.31 10.08 11.32
C GLY A 40 9.74 8.80 10.73
N SER A 41 8.51 8.44 11.10
CA SER A 41 7.88 7.20 10.66
C SER A 41 7.23 7.36 9.29
N ILE A 42 7.72 6.66 8.28
CA ILE A 42 7.16 6.65 6.93
C ILE A 42 6.35 5.38 6.73
N ILE A 43 5.16 5.52 6.14
CA ILE A 43 4.32 4.42 5.67
C ILE A 43 4.56 4.25 4.17
N ILE A 44 4.84 3.03 3.73
CA ILE A 44 5.03 2.68 2.32
C ILE A 44 3.94 1.69 1.94
N ILE A 45 3.23 1.98 0.85
CA ILE A 45 2.17 1.12 0.33
C ILE A 45 2.69 0.49 -0.96
N GLY A 46 2.95 -0.81 -0.93
CA GLY A 46 3.44 -1.55 -2.09
C GLY A 46 2.28 -2.03 -2.95
N TYR A 47 2.25 -1.68 -4.24
CA TYR A 47 1.27 -2.16 -5.20
C TYR A 47 1.92 -3.02 -6.28
N LYS A 48 1.16 -3.99 -6.78
CA LYS A 48 1.50 -4.76 -7.96
C LYS A 48 0.82 -4.14 -9.17
N ILE A 49 1.61 -3.74 -10.15
CA ILE A 49 1.16 -3.15 -11.40
C ILE A 49 1.54 -4.08 -12.56
N MET A 50 0.61 -4.27 -13.49
CA MET A 50 0.85 -4.98 -14.74
C MET A 50 0.99 -3.96 -15.87
N VAL A 51 1.96 -4.14 -16.75
CA VAL A 51 2.20 -3.23 -17.87
C VAL A 51 2.13 -3.98 -19.20
N GLN A 52 1.60 -3.32 -20.22
CA GLN A 52 1.53 -3.82 -21.59
C GLN A 52 2.40 -2.94 -22.50
N SER A 53 3.73 -3.06 -22.47
CA SER A 53 4.59 -2.32 -23.44
C SER A 53 6.02 -2.87 -23.54
N GLN A 54 6.68 -2.57 -24.67
CA GLN A 54 8.02 -3.05 -25.05
C GLN A 54 9.13 -1.99 -24.96
N SER A 55 8.84 -0.70 -24.72
CA SER A 55 9.88 0.35 -24.65
C SER A 55 9.66 1.33 -23.50
N TYR A 56 10.72 1.58 -22.72
CA TYR A 56 10.76 2.56 -21.63
C TYR A 56 11.12 3.96 -22.14
N CYS A 57 10.59 5.00 -21.49
CA CYS A 57 11.03 6.37 -21.65
C CYS A 57 11.39 6.93 -20.26
N PRO A 58 12.67 6.85 -19.85
CA PRO A 58 13.10 7.29 -18.53
C PRO A 58 12.79 8.77 -18.28
N GLY A 59 12.24 9.06 -17.11
CA GLY A 59 12.01 10.40 -16.60
C GLY A 59 13.31 11.15 -16.28
N LYS A 60 13.19 12.42 -15.90
CA LYS A 60 14.34 13.31 -15.65
C LYS A 60 15.26 12.83 -14.52
N GLU A 61 14.71 12.11 -13.54
CA GLU A 61 15.43 11.62 -12.36
C GLU A 61 15.95 10.19 -12.52
N VAL A 62 15.66 9.54 -13.66
CA VAL A 62 15.97 8.14 -13.90
C VAL A 62 17.17 8.03 -14.83
N SER A 63 18.27 7.46 -14.31
CA SER A 63 19.49 7.26 -15.09
C SER A 63 19.40 6.09 -16.07
N GLU A 64 18.68 5.03 -15.71
CA GLU A 64 18.53 3.83 -16.53
C GLU A 64 17.28 3.03 -16.12
N VAL A 65 16.62 2.40 -17.09
CA VAL A 65 15.50 1.46 -16.85
C VAL A 65 15.82 0.12 -17.50
N LYS A 66 15.74 -0.96 -16.70
CA LYS A 66 16.00 -2.34 -17.12
C LYS A 66 15.01 -3.30 -16.50
N SER A 67 14.67 -4.35 -17.25
CA SER A 67 13.95 -5.51 -16.74
C SER A 67 14.93 -6.54 -16.16
N PHE A 68 14.61 -7.09 -14.99
CA PHE A 68 15.38 -8.16 -14.36
C PHE A 68 14.50 -9.38 -14.12
N LEU A 69 15.08 -10.57 -14.25
CA LEU A 69 14.42 -11.80 -13.81
C LEU A 69 14.41 -11.85 -12.28
N LYS A 70 13.39 -12.51 -11.71
CA LYS A 70 13.28 -12.68 -10.24
C LYS A 70 14.50 -13.36 -9.63
N SER A 71 15.15 -14.24 -10.38
CA SER A 71 16.36 -14.97 -9.97
C SER A 71 17.65 -14.16 -10.09
N ASP A 72 17.60 -12.98 -10.72
CA ASP A 72 18.77 -12.17 -11.08
C ASP A 72 18.51 -10.69 -10.78
N LEU A 73 18.01 -10.42 -9.57
CA LEU A 73 17.75 -9.07 -9.11
C LEU A 73 19.04 -8.43 -8.57
N PRO A 74 19.34 -7.17 -8.92
CA PRO A 74 20.45 -6.45 -8.33
C PRO A 74 20.16 -6.10 -6.86
N PRO A 75 21.19 -5.75 -6.06
CA PRO A 75 20.98 -5.23 -4.72
C PRO A 75 20.11 -3.97 -4.73
N LEU A 76 19.02 -3.97 -3.96
CA LEU A 76 18.13 -2.81 -3.84
C LEU A 76 18.67 -1.80 -2.82
N ALA A 77 18.56 -0.52 -3.14
CA ALA A 77 19.06 0.59 -2.31
C ALA A 77 18.34 0.73 -0.97
N PHE A 78 17.03 0.44 -0.93
CA PHE A 78 16.20 0.58 0.26
C PHE A 78 15.77 -0.77 0.83
N SER A 79 15.79 -0.93 2.16
CA SER A 79 15.37 -2.16 2.83
C SER A 79 13.88 -2.46 2.63
N SER A 80 13.02 -1.43 2.66
CA SER A 80 11.59 -1.54 2.39
C SER A 80 11.32 -2.12 1.00
N HIS A 81 12.13 -1.80 0.00
CA HIS A 81 11.97 -2.35 -1.35
C HIS A 81 12.33 -3.85 -1.39
N LYS A 82 13.29 -4.30 -0.56
CA LYS A 82 13.61 -5.73 -0.41
C LYS A 82 12.43 -6.48 0.22
N GLU A 83 11.79 -5.89 1.22
CA GLU A 83 10.59 -6.46 1.86
C GLU A 83 9.42 -6.55 0.87
N ILE A 84 9.10 -5.44 0.19
CA ILE A 84 8.06 -5.40 -0.86
C ILE A 84 8.33 -6.47 -1.93
N MET A 85 9.57 -6.56 -2.42
CA MET A 85 9.95 -7.54 -3.44
C MET A 85 9.73 -8.97 -2.95
N THR A 86 10.15 -9.26 -1.72
CA THR A 86 9.99 -10.59 -1.09
C THR A 86 8.51 -10.97 -0.96
N ASP A 87 7.67 -10.03 -0.52
CA ASP A 87 6.23 -10.27 -0.36
C ASP A 87 5.47 -10.32 -1.68
N SER A 88 5.93 -9.61 -2.72
CA SER A 88 5.34 -9.66 -4.06
C SER A 88 5.34 -11.06 -4.68
N PHE A 89 6.25 -11.93 -4.22
CA PHE A 89 6.36 -13.32 -4.63
C PHE A 89 5.47 -14.27 -3.81
N ARG A 90 4.90 -13.78 -2.70
CA ARG A 90 3.98 -14.55 -1.87
C ARG A 90 2.55 -14.31 -2.34
N THR A 91 1.76 -15.37 -2.41
CA THR A 91 0.32 -15.26 -2.67
C THR A 91 -0.39 -14.84 -1.39
N TYR A 92 -0.31 -13.55 -1.02
CA TYR A 92 -1.05 -13.03 0.13
C TYR A 92 -2.50 -12.71 -0.25
N ARG A 93 -3.45 -13.11 0.61
CA ARG A 93 -4.75 -12.44 0.70
C ARG A 93 -4.49 -11.16 1.51
N ASN A 94 -4.63 -10.00 0.90
CA ASN A 94 -4.41 -8.74 1.59
C ASN A 94 -5.29 -8.65 2.86
N PRO A 95 -4.72 -8.26 4.01
CA PRO A 95 -5.53 -7.98 5.18
C PRO A 95 -6.45 -6.80 4.85
N LEU A 96 -7.74 -6.93 5.17
CA LEU A 96 -8.68 -5.83 5.07
C LEU A 96 -8.45 -4.90 6.27
N PRO A 97 -8.05 -3.63 6.05
CA PRO A 97 -7.87 -2.69 7.15
C PRO A 97 -9.21 -2.39 7.82
N THR A 98 -9.22 -2.41 9.16
CA THR A 98 -10.37 -2.04 9.98
C THR A 98 -9.97 -0.96 10.99
N VAL A 99 -10.95 -0.16 11.39
CA VAL A 99 -10.85 0.79 12.50
C VAL A 99 -11.85 0.36 13.58
N ASP A 100 -11.42 0.41 14.84
CA ASP A 100 -12.22 0.10 16.02
C ASP A 100 -12.04 1.22 17.05
N THR A 101 -13.09 1.53 17.80
CA THR A 101 -13.07 2.64 18.77
C THR A 101 -13.59 2.22 20.15
N ILE A 102 -13.12 2.91 21.20
CA ILE A 102 -13.64 2.82 22.56
C ILE A 102 -14.51 4.05 22.81
N VAL A 103 -15.77 3.81 23.20
CA VAL A 103 -16.72 4.88 23.55
C VAL A 103 -17.02 4.79 25.04
N GLU A 104 -16.63 5.81 25.80
CA GLU A 104 -16.94 5.94 27.23
C GLU A 104 -18.21 6.76 27.45
N LYS A 105 -19.07 6.34 28.38
CA LYS A 105 -20.26 7.09 28.78
C LYS A 105 -20.55 6.88 30.27
N ASP A 106 -20.61 7.97 31.04
CA ASP A 106 -20.97 7.97 32.46
C ASP A 106 -20.21 6.92 33.30
N LYS A 107 -18.90 6.80 33.07
CA LYS A 107 -17.97 5.80 33.66
C LYS A 107 -18.15 4.35 33.18
N GLY A 108 -18.99 4.11 32.17
CA GLY A 108 -19.14 2.82 31.49
C GLY A 108 -18.55 2.81 30.08
N ILE A 109 -18.43 1.62 29.49
CA ILE A 109 -17.99 1.41 28.10
C ILE A 109 -19.19 0.99 27.25
N VAL A 110 -19.35 1.60 26.08
CA VAL A 110 -20.37 1.23 25.10
C VAL A 110 -19.82 0.14 24.18
N LEU A 111 -20.55 -0.97 24.09
CA LEU A 111 -20.28 -2.08 23.18
C LEU A 111 -21.46 -2.30 22.24
N ILE A 112 -21.20 -2.91 21.08
CA ILE A 112 -22.22 -3.36 20.14
C ILE A 112 -22.34 -4.89 20.16
N ASN A 113 -23.55 -5.42 19.97
CA ASN A 113 -23.75 -6.86 19.76
C ASN A 113 -23.86 -7.16 18.26
N ARG A 114 -22.95 -7.99 17.74
CA ARG A 114 -22.81 -8.25 16.31
C ARG A 114 -23.95 -9.11 15.78
N LYS A 115 -24.59 -8.65 14.70
CA LYS A 115 -25.60 -9.42 13.94
C LYS A 115 -25.00 -10.41 12.93
N ASN A 116 -23.72 -10.26 12.59
CA ASN A 116 -23.02 -11.12 11.63
C ASN A 116 -21.86 -11.87 12.32
N PRO A 117 -21.50 -13.08 11.86
CA PRO A 117 -20.38 -13.84 12.41
C PRO A 117 -19.04 -13.05 12.42
N PRO A 118 -18.14 -13.31 13.40
CA PRO A 118 -18.42 -14.01 14.65
C PRO A 118 -19.42 -13.23 15.51
N PHE A 119 -20.36 -13.93 16.15
CA PHE A 119 -21.37 -13.31 17.01
C PHE A 119 -20.80 -12.96 18.40
N GLY A 120 -21.33 -11.92 19.03
CA GLY A 120 -20.93 -11.50 20.38
C GLY A 120 -20.85 -9.98 20.56
N TRP A 121 -20.50 -9.56 21.79
CA TRP A 121 -20.21 -8.17 22.11
C TRP A 121 -18.84 -7.75 21.56
N ALA A 122 -18.76 -6.58 20.93
CA ALA A 122 -17.55 -6.06 20.29
C ALA A 122 -17.47 -4.53 20.44
N LEU A 123 -16.28 -3.99 20.15
CA LEU A 123 -16.12 -2.55 19.94
C LEU A 123 -16.88 -2.12 18.69
N PRO A 124 -17.44 -0.90 18.66
CA PRO A 124 -17.85 -0.28 17.41
C PRO A 124 -16.65 -0.13 16.48
N GLY A 125 -16.82 -0.53 15.22
CA GLY A 125 -15.75 -0.51 14.23
C GLY A 125 -16.25 -0.85 12.83
N GLY A 126 -15.38 -0.69 11.85
CA GLY A 126 -15.71 -0.87 10.45
C GLY A 126 -14.48 -1.10 9.58
N PHE A 127 -14.72 -1.56 8.36
CA PHE A 127 -13.68 -1.58 7.33
C PHE A 127 -13.38 -0.16 6.88
N VAL A 128 -12.11 0.12 6.60
CA VAL A 128 -11.73 1.36 5.93
C VAL A 128 -12.06 1.19 4.45
N ASN A 129 -13.00 1.99 3.95
CA ASN A 129 -13.36 1.99 2.54
C ASN A 129 -12.46 2.96 1.77
N TYR A 130 -12.28 2.66 0.49
CA TYR A 130 -11.55 3.53 -0.40
C TYR A 130 -12.28 4.88 -0.56
N GLY A 131 -11.55 6.00 -0.42
CA GLY A 131 -12.08 7.36 -0.50
C GLY A 131 -12.58 7.95 0.82
N GLU A 132 -12.51 7.20 1.94
CA GLU A 132 -12.75 7.78 3.27
C GLU A 132 -11.59 8.70 3.66
N SER A 133 -11.91 9.93 4.04
CA SER A 133 -10.92 10.89 4.55
C SER A 133 -10.45 10.50 5.96
N LEU A 134 -9.14 10.62 6.21
CA LEU A 134 -8.51 10.40 7.51
C LEU A 134 -8.66 11.62 8.44
#